data_AF-A0A183U2C2-F1
#
_entry.id   AF-A0A183U2C2-F1
#
_cell.length_a   1.000
_cell.length_b   1.000
_cell.length_c   1.000
_cell.angle_alpha   90.00
_cell.angle_beta   90.00
_cell.angle_gamma   90.00
#
_symmetry.space_group_name_H-M   'P 1'
#
loop_
_entity.id
_entity.type
_entity.pdbx_description
1 polymer ?
#
loop_
_entity_poly.entity_id
_entity_poly.type
_entity_poly.pdbx_seq_one_letter_code
_entity_poly.pdbx_strand_id
1 'polypeptide(L)'
;MGETKVAAEKEHFTWSYTEEPHATRRKEMLEKYPQIKNCFGIDESFKYVVVAMVAVQFLFAWMLKDSEWLLIAMQAYCVGGTINHSLTLAVHEISHNMAFGCAHPLAVSFSDFLKLLYVTVSLQQTKQF
;
A
#
# COMPACT_ATOMS: atom_id res chain seq x y z
N MET A 1 28.62 16.35 50.34
CA MET A 1 27.62 17.43 50.27
C MET A 1 27.84 18.12 48.94
N GLY A 2 26.99 18.01 47.92
CA GLY A 2 25.72 17.31 47.80
C GLY A 2 25.44 17.06 46.31
N GLU A 3 24.61 16.06 46.06
CA GLU A 3 23.99 15.80 44.77
C GLU A 3 23.11 16.99 44.37
N THR A 4 23.14 17.43 43.12
CA THR A 4 21.99 18.09 42.50
C THR A 4 21.67 17.40 41.18
N LYS A 5 20.72 16.46 41.28
CA LYS A 5 19.99 15.87 40.18
C LYS A 5 19.14 16.98 39.55
N VAL A 6 19.46 17.39 38.32
CA VAL A 6 18.55 18.25 37.56
C VAL A 6 17.50 17.33 36.94
N ALA A 7 16.28 17.46 37.48
CA ALA A 7 15.09 16.73 37.05
C ALA A 7 14.68 17.14 35.64
N ALA A 8 14.18 16.17 34.88
CA ALA A 8 13.89 16.24 33.45
C ALA A 8 12.77 17.23 33.08
N GLU A 9 12.93 17.92 31.95
CA GLU A 9 11.81 18.51 31.21
C GLU A 9 11.79 17.98 29.77
N LYS A 10 10.64 17.40 29.41
CA LYS A 10 10.31 16.83 28.10
C LYS A 10 9.93 18.00 27.18
N GLU A 11 10.78 18.39 26.24
CA GLU A 11 10.47 19.20 25.04
C GLU A 11 11.80 19.52 24.32
N HIS A 12 12.50 18.52 23.75
CA HIS A 12 13.77 18.81 23.05
C HIS A 12 13.76 18.28 21.62
N PHE A 13 12.83 18.81 20.83
CA PHE A 13 13.00 18.83 19.38
C PHE A 13 14.23 19.68 19.07
N THR A 14 15.26 19.08 18.49
CA THR A 14 16.51 19.76 18.12
C THR A 14 16.54 19.92 16.61
N TRP A 15 16.57 21.17 16.15
CA TRP A 15 16.73 21.48 14.73
C TRP A 15 18.16 21.18 14.31
N SER A 16 18.34 20.20 13.42
CA SER A 16 19.62 19.92 12.76
C SER A 16 19.70 20.72 11.46
N TYR A 17 20.68 21.60 11.35
CA TYR A 17 21.01 22.32 10.10
C TYR A 17 21.91 21.49 9.16
N THR A 18 22.41 20.34 9.63
CA THR A 18 23.06 19.34 8.78
C THR A 18 22.01 18.69 7.88
N GLU A 19 22.30 18.64 6.57
CA GLU A 19 21.48 17.90 5.61
C GLU A 19 21.23 16.47 6.09
N GLU A 20 20.06 15.95 5.75
CA GLU A 20 19.65 14.60 6.12
C GLU A 20 20.74 13.59 5.70
N PRO A 21 21.35 12.86 6.64
CA PRO A 21 22.51 12.00 6.35
C PRO A 21 22.17 10.89 5.35
N HIS A 22 20.87 10.59 5.16
CA HIS A 22 20.36 9.67 4.16
C HIS A 22 20.56 10.15 2.72
N ALA A 23 20.47 11.46 2.45
CA ALA A 23 20.67 12.00 1.09
C ALA A 23 22.14 11.92 0.68
N THR A 24 23.05 12.32 1.57
CA THR A 24 24.50 12.20 1.37
C THR A 24 24.91 10.75 1.19
N ARG A 25 24.44 9.84 2.07
CA ARG A 25 24.73 8.41 1.96
C ARG A 25 24.19 7.79 0.67
N ARG A 26 23.03 8.23 0.18
CA ARG A 26 22.48 7.77 -1.11
C ARG A 26 23.43 8.13 -2.26
N LYS A 27 23.99 9.34 -2.29
CA LYS A 27 24.93 9.79 -3.33
C LYS A 27 26.20 8.93 -3.30
N GLU A 28 26.81 8.76 -2.13
CA GLU A 28 28.03 7.95 -1.95
C GLU A 28 27.81 6.47 -2.37
N MET A 29 26.66 5.88 -2.02
CA MET A 29 26.32 4.51 -2.42
C MET A 29 26.11 4.37 -3.94
N LEU A 30 25.54 5.39 -4.59
CA LEU A 30 25.33 5.38 -6.04
C LEU A 30 26.60 5.61 -6.85
N GLU A 31 27.57 6.33 -6.29
CA GLU A 31 28.91 6.47 -6.87
C GLU A 31 29.70 5.17 -6.75
N LYS A 32 29.62 4.49 -5.60
CA LYS A 32 30.34 3.23 -5.35
C LYS A 32 29.72 2.03 -6.10
N TYR A 33 28.41 2.04 -6.32
CA TYR A 33 27.66 0.93 -6.93
C TYR A 33 26.67 1.45 -7.98
N PRO A 34 27.14 1.84 -9.18
CA PRO A 34 26.27 2.37 -10.23
C PRO A 34 25.23 1.36 -10.72
N GLN A 35 25.46 0.05 -10.52
CA GLN A 35 24.50 -1.01 -10.86
C GLN A 35 23.17 -0.90 -10.11
N ILE A 36 23.14 -0.22 -8.95
CA ILE A 36 21.91 -0.01 -8.17
C ILE A 36 20.90 0.84 -8.97
N LYS A 37 21.38 1.72 -9.86
CA LYS A 37 20.52 2.53 -10.72
C LYS A 37 19.66 1.70 -11.67
N ASN A 38 20.12 0.50 -12.05
CA ASN A 38 19.34 -0.40 -12.89
C ASN A 38 18.13 -0.99 -12.17
N CYS A 39 18.15 -0.99 -10.83
CA CYS A 39 17.01 -1.41 -10.00
C CYS A 39 16.01 -0.27 -9.75
N PHE A 40 16.36 0.97 -10.12
CA PHE A 40 15.45 2.11 -10.05
C PHE A 40 14.63 2.16 -11.34
N GLY A 41 13.40 1.70 -11.25
CA GLY A 41 12.49 1.70 -12.36
C GLY A 41 11.07 1.40 -11.91
N ILE A 42 10.14 1.66 -12.81
CA ILE A 42 8.76 1.23 -12.68
C ILE A 42 8.72 -0.26 -13.05
N ASP A 43 8.19 -1.10 -12.19
CA ASP A 43 7.93 -2.49 -12.55
C ASP A 43 6.68 -2.55 -13.45
N GLU A 44 6.88 -2.74 -14.74
CA GLU A 44 5.79 -2.89 -15.71
C GLU A 44 4.93 -4.14 -15.47
N SER A 45 5.45 -5.15 -14.76
CA SER A 45 4.73 -6.38 -14.44
C SER A 45 3.58 -6.11 -13.47
N PHE A 46 3.69 -5.03 -12.69
CA PHE A 46 2.76 -4.67 -11.64
C PHE A 46 1.33 -4.47 -12.14
N LYS A 47 1.14 -3.89 -13.33
CA LYS A 47 -0.19 -3.69 -13.95
C LYS A 47 -0.91 -5.02 -14.20
N TYR A 48 -0.17 -6.04 -14.62
CA TYR A 48 -0.72 -7.37 -14.89
C TYR A 48 -1.09 -8.10 -13.59
N VAL A 49 -0.27 -7.95 -12.55
CA VAL A 49 -0.54 -8.53 -11.24
C VAL A 49 -1.83 -7.97 -10.66
N VAL A 50 -2.01 -6.64 -10.67
CA VAL A 50 -3.24 -6.01 -10.15
C VAL A 50 -4.48 -6.46 -10.93
N VAL A 51 -4.42 -6.51 -12.26
CA VAL A 51 -5.54 -6.99 -13.09
C VAL A 51 -5.85 -8.46 -12.83
N ALA A 52 -4.83 -9.31 -12.69
CA ALA A 52 -5.01 -10.73 -12.38
C ALA A 52 -5.67 -10.93 -11.00
N MET A 53 -5.29 -10.14 -10.00
CA MET A 53 -5.89 -10.20 -8.66
C MET A 53 -7.38 -9.86 -8.67
N VAL A 54 -7.77 -8.84 -9.44
CA VAL A 54 -9.18 -8.47 -9.60
C VAL A 54 -9.95 -9.56 -10.37
N ALA A 55 -9.38 -10.10 -11.45
CA ALA A 55 -9.99 -11.19 -12.20
C ALA A 55 -10.25 -12.44 -11.35
N VAL A 56 -9.31 -12.78 -10.47
CA VAL A 56 -9.45 -13.91 -9.52
C VAL A 56 -10.58 -13.66 -8.52
N GLN A 57 -10.76 -12.42 -8.02
CA GLN A 57 -11.91 -12.10 -7.15
C GLN A 57 -13.24 -12.34 -7.87
N PHE A 58 -13.36 -11.92 -9.14
CA PHE A 58 -14.57 -12.16 -9.94
C PHE A 58 -14.80 -13.65 -10.23
N LEU A 59 -13.75 -14.41 -10.50
CA LEU A 59 -13.82 -15.85 -10.73
C LEU A 59 -14.36 -16.58 -9.49
N PHE A 60 -13.81 -16.25 -8.31
CA PHE A 60 -14.29 -16.84 -7.06
C PHE A 60 -15.72 -16.41 -6.72
N ALA A 61 -16.10 -15.15 -6.99
CA ALA A 61 -17.48 -14.70 -6.82
C ALA A 61 -18.47 -15.47 -7.70
N TRP A 62 -18.09 -15.78 -8.95
CA TRP A 62 -18.92 -16.57 -9.85
C TRP A 62 -19.02 -18.04 -9.42
N MET A 63 -17.90 -18.63 -9.00
CA MET A 63 -17.84 -20.05 -8.64
C MET A 63 -18.55 -20.36 -7.31
N LEU A 64 -18.56 -19.42 -6.35
CA LEU A 64 -19.16 -19.62 -5.04
C LEU A 64 -20.64 -19.20 -4.94
N LYS A 65 -21.26 -18.75 -6.03
CA LYS A 65 -22.64 -18.21 -6.00
C LYS A 65 -23.69 -19.22 -5.47
N ASP A 66 -23.48 -20.51 -5.72
CA ASP A 66 -24.39 -21.60 -5.34
C ASP A 66 -23.84 -22.45 -4.17
N SER A 67 -22.77 -21.99 -3.52
CA SER A 67 -22.10 -22.71 -2.42
C SER A 67 -22.73 -22.42 -1.05
N GLU A 68 -22.45 -23.28 -0.07
CA GLU A 68 -22.93 -23.07 1.29
C GLU A 68 -22.34 -21.81 1.94
N TRP A 69 -23.13 -21.17 2.81
CA TRP A 69 -22.78 -19.92 3.48
C TRP A 69 -21.45 -19.97 4.23
N LEU A 70 -21.12 -21.10 4.85
CA LEU A 70 -19.85 -21.30 5.56
C LEU A 70 -18.63 -21.26 4.62
N LEU A 71 -18.76 -21.83 3.42
CA LEU A 71 -17.71 -21.79 2.40
C LEU A 71 -17.55 -20.38 1.84
N ILE A 72 -18.66 -19.66 1.63
CA ILE A 72 -18.64 -18.25 1.22
C ILE A 72 -17.93 -17.40 2.29
N ALA A 73 -18.24 -17.60 3.57
CA ALA A 73 -17.62 -16.87 4.68
C ALA A 73 -16.11 -17.15 4.80
N MET A 74 -15.70 -18.43 4.70
CA MET A 74 -14.28 -18.80 4.74
C MET A 74 -13.51 -18.23 3.54
N GLN A 75 -14.09 -18.28 2.34
CA GLN A 75 -13.48 -17.70 1.14
C GLN A 75 -13.35 -16.17 1.25
N ALA A 76 -14.40 -15.48 1.71
CA ALA A 76 -14.39 -14.04 1.88
C ALA A 76 -13.32 -13.60 2.89
N TYR A 77 -13.14 -14.37 3.98
CA TYR A 77 -12.14 -14.06 4.99
C TYR A 77 -10.71 -14.34 4.52
N CYS A 78 -10.45 -15.55 4.00
CA CYS A 78 -9.10 -15.96 3.60
C CYS A 78 -8.68 -15.28 2.30
N VAL A 79 -9.44 -15.47 1.22
CA VAL A 79 -9.06 -14.98 -0.12
C VAL A 79 -9.43 -13.52 -0.28
N GLY A 80 -10.63 -13.13 0.14
CA GLY A 80 -11.05 -11.72 0.11
C GLY A 80 -10.13 -10.85 0.98
N GLY A 81 -9.87 -11.25 2.22
CA GLY A 81 -8.98 -10.53 3.14
C GLY A 81 -7.57 -10.36 2.60
N THR A 82 -6.92 -11.44 2.14
CA THR A 82 -5.55 -11.40 1.62
C THR A 82 -5.41 -10.58 0.35
N ILE A 83 -6.34 -10.73 -0.61
CA ILE A 83 -6.27 -9.95 -1.85
C ILE A 83 -6.54 -8.46 -1.55
N ASN A 84 -7.47 -8.14 -0.66
CA ASN A 84 -7.80 -6.75 -0.35
C ASN A 84 -6.67 -6.04 0.43
N HIS A 85 -5.97 -6.76 1.32
CA HIS A 85 -4.76 -6.26 1.95
C HIS A 85 -3.65 -5.97 0.92
N SER A 86 -3.41 -6.91 0.02
CA SER A 86 -2.41 -6.77 -1.04
C SER A 86 -2.75 -5.64 -2.02
N LEU A 87 -4.04 -5.43 -2.33
CA LEU A 87 -4.49 -4.30 -3.16
C LEU A 87 -4.35 -2.95 -2.45
N THR A 88 -4.34 -2.94 -1.12
CA THR A 88 -4.08 -1.73 -0.34
C THR A 88 -2.61 -1.33 -0.38
N LEU A 89 -1.71 -2.30 -0.28
CA LEU A 89 -0.29 -2.07 -0.55
C LEU A 89 -0.05 -1.65 -2.00
N ALA A 90 -0.75 -2.28 -2.94
CA ALA A 90 -0.58 -1.93 -4.34
C ALA A 90 -0.98 -0.47 -4.62
N VAL A 91 -2.10 -0.01 -4.05
CA VAL A 91 -2.51 1.41 -4.15
C VAL A 91 -1.55 2.33 -3.40
N HIS A 92 -1.00 1.92 -2.25
CA HIS A 92 0.03 2.68 -1.55
C HIS A 92 1.28 2.89 -2.43
N GLU A 93 1.73 1.86 -3.14
CA GLU A 93 2.86 1.96 -4.07
C GLU A 93 2.54 2.80 -5.31
N ILE A 94 1.31 2.70 -5.83
CA ILE A 94 0.80 3.58 -6.91
C ILE A 94 0.79 5.05 -6.44
N SER A 95 0.41 5.33 -5.19
CA SER A 95 0.33 6.68 -4.63
C SER A 95 1.70 7.35 -4.46
N HIS A 96 2.76 6.56 -4.26
CA HIS A 96 4.15 7.05 -4.32
C HIS A 96 4.63 7.32 -5.76
N ASN A 97 3.73 7.35 -6.75
CA ASN A 97 4.00 7.51 -8.19
C ASN A 97 4.95 6.46 -8.78
N MET A 98 5.20 5.36 -8.08
CA MET A 98 6.13 4.31 -8.53
C MET A 98 5.55 3.43 -9.65
N ALA A 99 4.23 3.46 -9.89
CA ALA A 99 3.59 2.61 -10.90
C ALA A 99 3.29 3.32 -12.24
N PHE A 100 3.06 4.64 -12.23
CA PHE A 100 2.68 5.40 -13.44
C PHE A 100 3.47 6.70 -13.65
N GLY A 101 4.37 7.05 -12.71
CA GLY A 101 5.02 8.36 -12.68
C GLY A 101 4.04 9.51 -12.46
N CYS A 102 4.57 10.73 -12.29
CA CYS A 102 3.81 11.99 -12.13
C CYS A 102 2.96 12.39 -13.35
N ALA A 103 2.65 11.47 -14.27
CA ALA A 103 2.01 11.76 -15.54
C ALA A 103 0.48 11.51 -15.54
N HIS A 104 -0.06 10.71 -14.62
CA HIS A 104 -1.46 10.29 -14.66
C HIS A 104 -2.20 10.35 -13.31
N PRO A 105 -2.44 11.55 -12.76
CA PRO A 105 -3.19 11.71 -11.49
C PRO A 105 -4.62 11.17 -11.56
N LEU A 106 -5.25 11.16 -12.74
CA LEU A 106 -6.63 10.68 -12.92
C LEU A 106 -6.78 9.15 -12.78
N ALA A 107 -5.74 8.38 -13.11
CA ALA A 107 -5.77 6.92 -12.94
C ALA A 107 -5.70 6.51 -11.46
N VAL A 108 -4.97 7.29 -10.65
CA VAL A 108 -4.89 7.11 -9.19
C VAL A 108 -6.25 7.39 -8.56
N SER A 109 -6.88 8.52 -8.88
CA SER A 109 -8.22 8.88 -8.36
C SER A 109 -9.33 7.90 -8.77
N PHE A 110 -9.25 7.30 -9.97
CA PHE A 110 -10.22 6.29 -10.41
C PHE A 110 -10.11 5.01 -9.59
N SER A 111 -8.88 4.61 -9.21
CA SER A 111 -8.66 3.43 -8.37
C SER A 111 -9.19 3.61 -6.93
N ASP A 112 -9.06 4.82 -6.37
CA ASP A 112 -9.60 5.18 -5.06
C ASP A 112 -11.14 5.22 -5.05
N PHE A 113 -11.74 5.76 -6.12
CA PHE A 113 -13.19 5.77 -6.31
C PHE A 113 -13.77 4.35 -6.43
N LEU A 114 -13.08 3.44 -7.12
CA LEU A 114 -13.51 2.05 -7.27
C LEU A 114 -13.49 1.29 -5.92
N LYS A 115 -12.53 1.57 -5.04
CA LYS A 115 -12.51 1.05 -3.66
C LYS A 115 -13.68 1.56 -2.83
N LEU A 116 -14.00 2.85 -2.91
CA LEU A 116 -15.14 3.46 -2.21
C LEU A 116 -16.47 2.84 -2.67
N LEU A 117 -16.61 2.58 -3.97
CA LEU A 117 -17.80 1.92 -4.53
C LEU A 117 -17.93 0.46 -4.05
N TYR A 118 -16.84 -0.29 -4.02
CA TYR A 118 -16.84 -1.68 -3.55
C TYR A 118 -17.25 -1.78 -2.06
N VAL A 119 -16.70 -0.92 -1.20
CA VAL A 119 -17.04 -0.87 0.23
C VAL A 119 -18.51 -0.49 0.46
N THR A 120 -19.06 0.45 -0.30
CA THR A 120 -20.47 0.85 -0.15
C THR A 120 -21.44 -0.21 -0.65
N VAL A 121 -21.12 -0.92 -1.74
CA VAL A 121 -21.91 -2.07 -2.20
C VAL A 121 -21.89 -3.21 -1.18
N SER A 122 -20.74 -3.50 -0.56
CA SER A 122 -20.65 -4.52 0.51
C SER A 122 -21.41 -4.13 1.78
N LEU A 123 -21.47 -2.84 2.15
CA LEU A 123 -22.24 -2.36 3.30
C LEU A 123 -23.76 -2.35 3.07
N GLN A 124 -24.21 -2.40 1.81
CA GLN A 124 -25.64 -2.44 1.50
C GLN A 124 -26.22 -3.86 1.55
N GLN A 125 -25.37 -4.89 1.35
CA GLN A 125 -25.77 -6.30 1.48
C GLN A 125 -25.88 -6.77 2.94
N THR A 126 -25.25 -6.08 3.90
CA THR A 126 -25.31 -6.41 5.34
C THR A 126 -26.51 -5.81 6.07
N LYS A 127 -27.27 -4.88 5.45
CA LYS A 127 -28.50 -4.30 6.04
C LYS A 127 -29.79 -5.03 5.63
N GLN A 128 -29.69 -6.07 4.80
CA GLN A 128 -30.83 -6.87 4.33
C GLN A 128 -30.89 -8.25 5.01
N PHE A 129 -30.13 -8.45 6.10
CA PHE A 129 -30.21 -9.59 7.01
C PHE A 129 -30.53 -9.09 8.42
#